data_AF-A0A2D9HQU2-F1
#
_entry.id   AF-A0A2D9HQU2-F1
#
_cell.length_a   1.000
_cell.length_b   1.000
_cell.length_c   1.000
_cell.angle_alpha   90.00
_cell.angle_beta   90.00
_cell.angle_gamma   90.00
#
_symmetry.space_group_name_H-M   'P 1'
#
loop_
_entity.id
_entity.type
_entity.pdbx_description
1 polymer ?
#
loop_
_entity_poly.entity_id
_entity_poly.type
_entity_poly.pdbx_seq_one_letter_code
_entity_poly.pdbx_strand_id
1 'polypeptide(L)'
;MSLLKSTSLVLGALCMLATGCISVTFPEPMPYNRKDLTSFPNAWHGIWSSHATGTDDTGEDELLVIFPDRLQGHEGDDLILGKNCVLSKWGRRHVLSIDLDDSNRKMILVAQRRGNHLDVLSFDASQDGALTSWEDVLGNKRVTTLHKNDDPTDKVREVQLNPRSNCQFRKLVKHGSTDLVTYTRVASE
;
A
#
# COMPACT_ATOMS: atom_id res chain seq x y z
N MET A 1 -17.74 21.12 24.36
CA MET A 1 -17.30 19.81 23.85
C MET A 1 -16.54 20.08 22.57
N SER A 2 -15.22 20.23 22.68
CA SER A 2 -14.33 20.47 21.54
C SER A 2 -14.34 19.22 20.67
N LEU A 3 -14.95 19.30 19.48
CA LEU A 3 -14.71 18.32 18.44
C LEU A 3 -13.20 18.31 18.19
N LEU A 4 -12.52 17.20 18.52
CA LEU A 4 -11.19 16.93 18.01
C LEU A 4 -11.30 17.03 16.49
N LYS A 5 -10.65 18.04 15.93
CA LYS A 5 -10.30 18.07 14.51
C LYS A 5 -9.23 16.98 14.32
N SER A 6 -9.64 15.72 14.26
CA SER A 6 -8.76 14.64 13.81
C SER A 6 -8.46 14.88 12.34
N THR A 7 -7.28 15.43 12.08
CA THR A 7 -6.65 15.49 10.78
C THR A 7 -6.37 14.05 10.34
N SER A 8 -7.33 13.44 9.65
CA SER A 8 -7.14 12.10 9.05
C SER A 8 -6.02 12.21 8.01
N LEU A 9 -4.81 11.77 8.34
CA LEU A 9 -3.59 12.01 7.55
C LEU A 9 -3.34 10.87 6.53
N VAL A 10 -4.39 10.32 5.93
CA VAL A 10 -4.35 8.94 5.43
C VAL A 10 -3.64 8.79 4.09
N LEU A 11 -3.87 9.65 3.10
CA LEU A 11 -3.25 9.42 1.77
C LEU A 11 -1.80 9.94 1.72
N GLY A 12 -1.57 11.13 2.25
CA GLY A 12 -0.24 11.72 2.35
C GLY A 12 0.70 10.84 3.20
N ALA A 13 0.27 10.42 4.40
CA ALA A 13 1.09 9.56 5.24
C ALA A 13 1.19 8.14 4.71
N LEU A 14 0.11 7.48 4.23
CA LEU A 14 0.23 6.10 3.71
C LEU A 14 1.13 6.03 2.48
N CYS A 15 1.07 7.01 1.58
CA CYS A 15 2.01 7.12 0.47
C CYS A 15 3.42 7.48 0.96
N MET A 16 3.60 8.42 1.89
CA MET A 16 4.92 8.79 2.44
C MET A 16 5.55 7.72 3.36
N LEU A 17 4.75 6.86 3.97
CA LEU A 17 5.18 5.70 4.77
C LEU A 17 5.52 4.52 3.86
N ALA A 18 4.77 4.36 2.75
CA ALA A 18 5.05 3.33 1.75
C ALA A 18 6.20 3.72 0.78
N THR A 19 6.42 5.01 0.56
CA THR A 19 7.59 5.54 -0.12
C THR A 19 8.61 5.97 0.92
N GLY A 20 9.63 5.16 1.19
CA GLY A 20 10.93 5.73 1.52
C GLY A 20 11.35 6.75 0.45
N CYS A 21 12.53 7.35 0.53
CA CYS A 21 13.03 8.29 -0.51
C CYS A 21 13.00 7.75 -1.96
N ILE A 22 12.68 6.47 -2.15
CA ILE A 22 12.56 5.73 -3.41
C ILE A 22 11.16 5.12 -3.51
N SER A 23 10.39 5.51 -4.52
CA SER A 23 9.07 4.93 -4.79
C SER A 23 9.19 3.53 -5.40
N VAL A 24 8.32 2.59 -5.03
CA VAL A 24 8.25 1.27 -5.66
C VAL A 24 6.95 1.13 -6.45
N THR A 25 7.06 0.81 -7.73
CA THR A 25 5.93 0.86 -8.66
C THR A 25 5.74 -0.41 -9.47
N PHE A 26 4.54 -0.56 -10.02
CA PHE A 26 4.16 -1.65 -10.90
C PHE A 26 3.55 -1.09 -12.19
N PRO A 27 3.73 -1.75 -13.34
CA PRO A 27 3.22 -1.25 -14.62
C PRO A 27 1.70 -1.39 -14.78
N GLU A 28 1.08 -2.31 -14.04
CA GLU A 28 -0.33 -2.65 -14.15
C GLU A 28 -0.89 -3.04 -12.77
N PRO A 29 -2.22 -3.00 -12.57
CA PRO A 29 -2.84 -3.50 -11.36
C PRO A 29 -2.47 -4.95 -11.06
N MET A 30 -2.25 -5.24 -9.78
CA MET A 30 -1.89 -6.57 -9.30
C MET A 30 -2.99 -7.16 -8.42
N PRO A 31 -3.12 -8.50 -8.38
CA PRO A 31 -2.55 -9.47 -9.30
C PRO A 31 -3.22 -9.47 -10.69
N TYR A 32 -2.48 -9.86 -11.73
CA TYR A 32 -2.98 -9.92 -13.12
C TYR A 32 -4.28 -10.72 -13.29
N ASN A 33 -5.15 -10.22 -14.17
CA ASN A 33 -6.36 -10.88 -14.65
C ASN A 33 -7.26 -11.39 -13.51
N ARG A 34 -7.33 -10.64 -12.41
CA ARG A 34 -8.32 -10.89 -11.35
C ARG A 34 -9.50 -9.96 -11.51
N LYS A 35 -10.64 -10.43 -11.01
CA LYS A 35 -11.86 -9.63 -10.97
C LYS A 35 -11.67 -8.54 -9.92
N ASP A 36 -11.87 -7.31 -10.36
CA ASP A 36 -11.89 -6.15 -9.48
C ASP A 36 -13.18 -6.12 -8.67
N LEU A 37 -13.03 -5.71 -7.42
CA LEU A 37 -14.13 -5.52 -6.50
C LEU A 37 -14.69 -4.12 -6.67
N THR A 38 -16.01 -4.03 -6.67
CA THR A 38 -16.74 -2.77 -6.67
C THR A 38 -16.98 -2.24 -5.25
N SER A 39 -16.57 -2.99 -4.23
CA SER A 39 -16.62 -2.56 -2.84
C SER A 39 -15.55 -3.23 -1.97
N PHE A 40 -15.10 -2.54 -0.94
CA PHE A 40 -14.34 -3.14 0.15
C PHE A 40 -15.20 -4.17 0.89
N PRO A 41 -14.62 -5.27 1.42
CA PRO A 41 -15.37 -6.25 2.17
C PRO A 41 -16.12 -5.61 3.35
N ASN A 42 -17.38 -6.01 3.60
CA ASN A 42 -18.18 -5.44 4.70
C ASN A 42 -17.50 -5.53 6.08
N ALA A 43 -16.74 -6.60 6.31
CA ALA A 43 -15.99 -6.77 7.55
C ALA A 43 -14.85 -5.73 7.71
N TRP A 44 -14.48 -5.02 6.65
CA TRP A 44 -13.41 -4.01 6.67
C TRP A 44 -13.96 -2.61 6.93
N HIS A 45 -15.27 -2.39 6.77
CA HIS A 45 -15.86 -1.06 6.93
C HIS A 45 -15.69 -0.51 8.36
N GLY A 46 -15.59 0.81 8.48
CA GLY A 46 -15.45 1.51 9.77
C GLY A 46 -14.06 2.09 9.99
N ILE A 47 -13.79 2.44 11.24
CA ILE A 47 -12.59 3.17 11.68
C ILE A 47 -11.56 2.19 12.25
N TRP A 48 -10.31 2.38 11.85
CA TRP A 48 -9.16 1.61 12.27
C TRP A 48 -8.05 2.56 12.72
N SER A 49 -7.29 2.19 13.75
CA SER A 49 -6.18 2.99 14.27
C SER A 49 -4.88 2.20 14.21
N SER A 50 -3.77 2.84 13.85
CA SER A 50 -2.45 2.23 13.88
C SER A 50 -1.93 1.96 15.29
N HIS A 51 -2.59 2.50 16.33
CA HIS A 51 -2.20 2.29 17.71
C HIS A 51 -2.95 1.08 18.31
N ALA A 52 -2.20 0.07 18.76
CA ALA A 52 -2.73 -0.94 19.65
C ALA A 52 -2.97 -0.29 21.02
N THR A 53 -4.12 -0.52 21.64
CA THR A 53 -4.43 -0.03 22.99
C THR A 53 -3.29 -0.33 23.97
N GLY A 54 -2.52 0.70 24.32
CA GLY A 54 -1.60 0.73 25.45
C GLY A 54 -0.12 0.50 25.13
N THR A 55 0.57 1.55 24.67
CA THR A 55 1.90 1.96 25.19
C THR A 55 2.20 3.35 24.63
N ASP A 56 2.54 4.31 25.50
CA ASP A 56 2.96 5.65 25.11
C ASP A 56 4.16 5.59 24.15
N ASP A 57 4.03 6.12 22.93
CA ASP A 57 5.16 6.61 22.14
C ASP A 57 4.69 7.57 21.03
N THR A 58 4.68 8.87 21.37
CA THR A 58 5.03 10.08 20.58
C THR A 58 4.71 10.21 19.07
N GLY A 59 3.88 9.37 18.46
CA GLY A 59 3.36 9.53 17.09
C GLY A 59 1.93 10.06 17.06
N GLU A 60 1.57 10.83 16.03
CA GLU A 60 0.16 11.18 15.78
C GLU A 60 -0.61 9.91 15.38
N ASP A 61 -1.75 9.65 16.04
CA ASP A 61 -2.61 8.51 15.71
C ASP A 61 -3.05 8.57 14.24
N GLU A 62 -2.68 7.56 13.45
CA GLU A 62 -3.17 7.45 12.07
C GLU A 62 -4.49 6.66 12.05
N LEU A 63 -5.57 7.35 11.66
CA LEU A 63 -6.89 6.75 11.50
C LEU A 63 -7.13 6.38 10.05
N LEU A 64 -7.42 5.10 9.79
CA LEU A 64 -7.91 4.61 8.52
C LEU A 64 -9.43 4.43 8.58
N VAL A 65 -10.15 5.14 7.71
CA VAL A 65 -11.61 4.99 7.59
C VAL A 65 -11.96 4.33 6.27
N ILE A 66 -12.62 3.18 6.35
CA ILE A 66 -12.98 2.36 5.20
C ILE A 66 -14.50 2.43 4.99
N PHE A 67 -14.90 3.00 3.86
CA PHE A 67 -16.27 2.98 3.35
C PHE A 67 -16.45 1.86 2.31
N PRO A 68 -17.68 1.59 1.84
CA PRO A 68 -17.90 0.58 0.81
C PRO A 68 -17.09 0.81 -0.46
N ASP A 69 -16.99 2.05 -0.95
CA ASP A 69 -16.39 2.40 -2.23
C ASP A 69 -15.05 3.13 -2.11
N ARG A 70 -14.62 3.51 -0.91
CA ARG A 70 -13.43 4.36 -0.72
C ARG A 70 -12.70 4.16 0.60
N LEU A 71 -11.44 4.55 0.62
CA LEU A 71 -10.69 4.88 1.83
C LEU A 71 -10.70 6.40 1.97
N GLN A 72 -11.03 6.89 3.17
CA GLN A 72 -11.07 8.32 3.45
C GLN A 72 -9.66 8.90 3.50
N GLY A 73 -9.40 9.92 2.69
CA GLY A 73 -8.15 10.68 2.70
C GLY A 73 -8.20 11.93 3.56
N HIS A 74 -7.07 12.65 3.63
CA HIS A 74 -7.03 14.02 4.13
C HIS A 74 -7.52 14.97 3.06
N GLU A 75 -8.22 16.06 3.43
CA GLU A 75 -8.52 17.18 2.51
C GLU A 75 -9.11 16.83 1.13
N GLY A 76 -9.82 15.70 1.02
CA GLY A 76 -10.47 15.26 -0.23
C GLY A 76 -9.66 14.28 -1.08
N ASP A 77 -8.51 13.85 -0.60
CA ASP A 77 -7.64 12.84 -1.23
C ASP A 77 -8.13 11.40 -1.00
N ASP A 78 -9.42 11.16 -1.18
CA ASP A 78 -10.01 9.83 -1.02
C ASP A 78 -9.47 8.86 -2.10
N LEU A 79 -9.17 7.63 -1.68
CA LEU A 79 -8.95 6.52 -2.61
C LEU A 79 -10.28 5.86 -2.93
N ILE A 80 -10.80 6.09 -4.13
CA ILE A 80 -12.12 5.66 -4.60
C ILE A 80 -11.93 4.52 -5.62
N LEU A 81 -12.58 3.39 -5.36
CA LEU A 81 -12.54 2.21 -6.21
C LEU A 81 -13.07 2.54 -7.62
N GLY A 82 -12.28 2.18 -8.64
CA GLY A 82 -12.61 2.42 -10.04
C GLY A 82 -12.34 3.85 -10.52
N LYS A 83 -11.83 4.74 -9.66
CA LYS A 83 -11.42 6.10 -10.03
C LYS A 83 -9.90 6.26 -10.00
N ASN A 84 -9.30 6.13 -8.83
CA ASN A 84 -7.85 6.31 -8.60
C ASN A 84 -7.22 5.10 -7.89
N CYS A 85 -8.00 4.04 -7.66
CA CYS A 85 -7.48 2.77 -7.21
C CYS A 85 -8.38 1.60 -7.64
N VAL A 86 -7.81 0.41 -7.62
CA VAL A 86 -8.49 -0.85 -7.93
C VAL A 86 -8.20 -1.86 -6.82
N LEU A 87 -9.25 -2.54 -6.35
CA LEU A 87 -9.13 -3.57 -5.32
C LEU A 87 -9.41 -4.94 -5.91
N SER A 88 -8.47 -5.88 -5.77
CA SER A 88 -8.63 -7.25 -6.27
C SER A 88 -8.52 -8.26 -5.14
N LYS A 89 -9.40 -9.27 -5.14
CA LYS A 89 -9.35 -10.38 -4.17
C LYS A 89 -8.26 -11.39 -4.55
N TRP A 90 -7.44 -11.78 -3.57
CA TRP A 90 -6.36 -12.74 -3.77
C TRP A 90 -6.25 -13.73 -2.60
N GLY A 91 -7.07 -14.79 -2.66
CA GLY A 91 -7.17 -15.77 -1.58
C GLY A 91 -7.79 -15.14 -0.32
N ARG A 92 -7.03 -15.13 0.78
CA ARG A 92 -7.41 -14.47 2.05
C ARG A 92 -6.99 -13.00 2.12
N ARG A 93 -6.23 -12.52 1.13
CA ARG A 93 -5.72 -11.15 1.06
C ARG A 93 -6.51 -10.34 0.05
N HIS A 94 -6.45 -9.03 0.17
CA HIS A 94 -6.84 -8.10 -0.88
C HIS A 94 -5.63 -7.28 -1.30
N VAL A 95 -5.57 -6.93 -2.58
CA VAL A 95 -4.50 -6.14 -3.16
C VAL A 95 -5.11 -4.85 -3.68
N LEU A 96 -4.64 -3.73 -3.17
CA LEU A 96 -5.03 -2.40 -3.60
C LEU A 96 -3.95 -1.89 -4.56
N SER A 97 -4.34 -1.61 -5.79
CA SER A 97 -3.50 -0.96 -6.79
C SER A 97 -3.92 0.50 -6.88
N ILE A 98 -3.03 1.42 -6.50
CA ILE A 98 -3.28 2.87 -6.44
C ILE A 98 -2.59 3.53 -7.61
N ASP A 99 -3.28 4.44 -8.28
CA ASP A 99 -2.77 5.16 -9.44
C ASP A 99 -1.82 6.27 -8.97
N LEU A 100 -0.59 6.27 -9.48
CA LEU A 100 0.40 7.31 -9.21
C LEU A 100 0.37 8.34 -10.34
N ASP A 101 -0.41 9.41 -10.14
CA ASP A 101 -0.61 10.49 -11.10
C ASP A 101 -0.89 9.98 -12.54
N ASP A 102 -0.46 10.72 -13.55
CA ASP A 102 -0.63 10.38 -14.97
C ASP A 102 0.42 9.36 -15.49
N SER A 103 1.23 8.78 -14.61
CA SER A 103 2.41 7.98 -15.01
C SER A 103 2.11 6.57 -15.52
N ASN A 104 0.83 6.16 -15.53
CA ASN A 104 0.38 4.78 -15.71
C ASN A 104 1.02 3.78 -14.71
N ARG A 105 1.73 4.26 -13.68
CA ARG A 105 2.34 3.42 -12.64
C ARG A 105 1.35 3.21 -11.51
N LYS A 106 1.46 2.03 -10.88
CA LYS A 106 0.66 1.66 -9.73
C LYS A 106 1.54 1.49 -8.50
N MET A 107 1.13 2.05 -7.37
CA MET A 107 1.58 1.59 -6.06
C MET A 107 0.73 0.39 -5.65
N ILE A 108 1.35 -0.63 -5.05
CA ILE A 108 0.65 -1.85 -4.61
C ILE A 108 0.74 -1.98 -3.10
N LEU A 109 -0.42 -2.08 -2.46
CA LEU A 109 -0.57 -2.46 -1.05
C LEU A 109 -1.25 -3.82 -0.96
N VAL A 110 -0.81 -4.67 -0.03
CA VAL A 110 -1.42 -5.98 0.21
C VAL A 110 -1.94 -6.03 1.64
N ALA A 111 -3.25 -6.19 1.78
CA ALA A 111 -3.90 -6.17 3.08
C ALA A 111 -4.54 -7.52 3.44
N GLN A 112 -4.49 -7.87 4.73
CA GLN A 112 -5.12 -9.06 5.28
C GLN A 112 -5.75 -8.76 6.64
N ARG A 113 -7.06 -9.01 6.75
CA ARG A 113 -7.77 -8.89 8.04
C ARG A 113 -7.66 -10.19 8.85
N ARG A 114 -7.40 -10.06 10.16
CA ARG A 114 -7.44 -11.13 11.16
C ARG A 114 -8.18 -10.64 12.41
N GLY A 115 -9.44 -11.05 12.58
CA GLY A 115 -10.25 -10.54 13.69
C GLY A 115 -10.36 -9.01 13.61
N ASN A 116 -9.92 -8.32 14.65
CA ASN A 116 -9.93 -6.85 14.72
C ASN A 116 -8.61 -6.21 14.25
N HIS A 117 -7.73 -6.96 13.59
CA HIS A 117 -6.50 -6.42 13.01
C HIS A 117 -6.55 -6.44 11.48
N LEU A 118 -5.95 -5.42 10.87
CA LEU A 118 -5.75 -5.28 9.43
C LEU A 118 -4.26 -5.07 9.18
N ASP A 119 -3.58 -6.14 8.79
CA ASP A 119 -2.16 -6.09 8.45
C ASP A 119 -2.03 -5.56 7.01
N VAL A 120 -1.16 -4.56 6.80
CA VAL A 120 -0.87 -3.99 5.48
C VAL A 120 0.61 -4.18 5.17
N LEU A 121 0.88 -4.72 3.99
CA LEU A 121 2.22 -4.89 3.44
C LEU A 121 2.45 -3.93 2.28
N SER A 122 3.69 -3.47 2.14
CA SER A 122 4.17 -2.66 1.02
C SER A 122 5.49 -3.21 0.47
N PHE A 123 6.06 -2.52 -0.52
CA PHE A 123 7.39 -2.81 -1.05
C PHE A 123 8.27 -1.60 -0.79
N ASP A 124 9.34 -1.77 -0.02
CA ASP A 124 10.22 -0.70 0.40
C ASP A 124 11.64 -0.95 -0.12
N ALA A 125 12.09 -0.06 -1.02
CA ALA A 125 13.42 -0.15 -1.64
C ALA A 125 14.54 0.30 -0.71
N SER A 126 14.23 0.93 0.43
CA SER A 126 15.20 1.34 1.43
C SER A 126 15.66 0.19 2.32
N GLN A 127 14.98 -0.96 2.29
CA GLN A 127 15.34 -2.13 3.07
C GLN A 127 16.63 -2.78 2.53
N ASP A 128 17.53 -3.12 3.44
CA ASP A 128 18.78 -3.79 3.10
C ASP A 128 18.52 -5.09 2.33
N GLY A 129 19.09 -5.19 1.12
CA GLY A 129 18.94 -6.35 0.25
C GLY A 129 17.61 -6.45 -0.52
N ALA A 130 16.75 -5.42 -0.47
CA ALA A 130 15.45 -5.43 -1.18
C ALA A 130 15.61 -5.67 -2.69
N LEU A 131 16.49 -4.89 -3.35
CA LEU A 131 16.74 -5.00 -4.79
C LEU A 131 17.21 -6.42 -5.16
N THR A 132 18.19 -6.95 -4.45
CA THR A 132 18.71 -8.30 -4.68
C THR A 132 17.62 -9.37 -4.52
N SER A 133 16.81 -9.28 -3.45
CA SER A 133 15.68 -10.20 -3.24
C SER A 133 14.64 -10.12 -4.38
N TRP A 134 14.32 -8.92 -4.85
CA TRP A 134 13.40 -8.73 -5.97
C TRP A 134 13.97 -9.25 -7.28
N GLU A 135 15.25 -9.01 -7.55
CA GLU A 135 15.96 -9.54 -8.71
C GLU A 135 16.01 -11.07 -8.70
N ASP A 136 16.21 -11.71 -7.55
CA ASP A 136 16.19 -13.17 -7.42
C ASP A 136 14.80 -13.76 -7.73
N VAL A 137 13.73 -13.05 -7.34
CA VAL A 137 12.35 -13.50 -7.55
C VAL A 137 11.85 -13.23 -8.98
N LEU A 138 12.15 -12.04 -9.51
CA LEU A 138 11.61 -11.55 -10.78
C LEU A 138 12.56 -11.81 -11.96
N GLY A 139 13.87 -11.81 -11.70
CA GLY A 139 14.96 -11.73 -12.66
C GLY A 139 15.35 -10.27 -12.94
N ASN A 140 16.64 -9.98 -13.07
CA ASN A 140 17.19 -8.62 -13.18
C ASN A 140 16.51 -7.76 -14.27
N LYS A 141 16.12 -8.34 -15.40
CA LYS A 141 15.42 -7.62 -16.49
C LYS A 141 14.00 -7.15 -16.13
N ARG A 142 13.50 -7.47 -14.94
CA ARG A 142 12.15 -7.15 -14.45
C ARG A 142 12.14 -6.26 -13.22
N VAL A 143 13.32 -5.78 -12.83
CA VAL A 143 13.52 -4.74 -11.84
C VAL A 143 14.21 -3.59 -12.57
N THR A 144 13.55 -2.44 -12.64
CA THR A 144 14.09 -1.25 -13.31
C THR A 144 14.30 -0.16 -12.29
N THR A 145 15.54 0.28 -12.12
CA THR A 145 15.88 1.42 -11.25
C THR A 145 15.88 2.71 -12.08
N LEU A 146 15.06 3.66 -11.69
CA LEU A 146 14.99 4.99 -12.28
C LEU A 146 15.63 6.00 -11.34
N HIS A 147 16.50 6.84 -11.89
CA HIS A 147 17.25 7.85 -11.15
C HIS A 147 16.66 9.23 -11.41
N LYS A 148 16.99 10.19 -10.54
CA LYS A 148 16.66 11.61 -10.78
C LYS A 148 17.34 12.09 -12.06
N ASN A 149 16.65 12.97 -12.79
CA ASN A 149 17.10 13.53 -14.07
C ASN A 149 17.50 12.48 -15.14
N ASP A 150 17.08 11.23 -14.96
CA ASP A 150 17.49 10.07 -15.77
C ASP A 150 19.02 9.87 -15.86
N ASP A 151 19.77 10.36 -14.86
CA ASP A 151 21.21 10.19 -14.73
C ASP A 151 21.54 8.98 -13.82
N PRO A 152 22.21 7.92 -14.33
CA PRO A 152 22.57 6.75 -13.54
C PRO A 152 23.49 7.02 -12.34
N THR A 153 24.08 8.21 -12.24
CA THR A 153 24.96 8.61 -11.14
C THR A 153 24.23 9.41 -10.06
N ASP A 154 23.00 9.86 -10.31
CA ASP A 154 22.17 10.58 -9.36
C ASP A 154 21.44 9.61 -8.40
N LYS A 155 20.69 10.14 -7.44
CA LYS A 155 19.91 9.37 -6.48
C LYS A 155 18.79 8.60 -7.19
N VAL A 156 18.59 7.35 -6.77
CA VAL A 156 17.43 6.56 -7.16
C VAL A 156 16.15 7.29 -6.73
N ARG A 157 15.19 7.43 -7.65
CA ARG A 157 13.86 7.98 -7.38
C ARG A 157 12.79 6.90 -7.33
N GLU A 158 12.95 5.86 -8.13
CA GLU A 158 11.91 4.85 -8.31
C GLU A 158 12.53 3.49 -8.63
N VAL A 159 11.91 2.42 -8.15
CA VAL A 159 12.16 1.06 -8.57
C VAL A 159 10.86 0.47 -9.12
N GLN A 160 10.84 0.16 -10.40
CA GLN A 160 9.69 -0.46 -11.06
C GLN A 160 9.85 -1.98 -11.07
N LEU A 161 8.87 -2.68 -10.49
CA LEU A 161 8.77 -4.14 -10.42
C LEU A 161 7.79 -4.66 -11.46
N ASN A 162 8.24 -5.60 -12.30
CA ASN A 162 7.45 -6.15 -13.40
C ASN A 162 7.31 -7.69 -13.35
N PRO A 163 6.52 -8.23 -12.40
CA PRO A 163 6.25 -9.66 -12.34
C PRO A 163 5.64 -10.17 -13.64
N ARG A 164 6.08 -11.34 -14.14
CA ARG A 164 5.53 -11.90 -15.40
C ARG A 164 4.25 -12.71 -15.22
N SER A 165 3.88 -12.97 -13.97
CA SER A 165 2.78 -13.87 -13.62
C SER A 165 2.36 -13.68 -12.18
N ASN A 166 1.14 -14.13 -11.88
CA ASN A 166 0.63 -14.23 -10.52
C ASN A 166 1.46 -15.16 -9.61
N CYS A 167 2.24 -16.09 -10.17
CA CYS A 167 3.18 -16.91 -9.41
C CYS A 167 4.38 -16.11 -8.93
N GLN A 168 4.96 -15.28 -9.80
CA GLN A 168 6.04 -14.37 -9.41
C GLN A 168 5.54 -13.31 -8.43
N PHE A 169 4.38 -12.70 -8.68
CA PHE A 169 3.78 -11.76 -7.71
C PHE A 169 3.55 -12.43 -6.34
N ARG A 170 3.12 -13.70 -6.30
CA ARG A 170 3.03 -14.47 -5.05
C ARG A 170 4.35 -14.57 -4.31
N LYS A 171 5.42 -14.93 -5.01
CA LYS A 171 6.75 -15.03 -4.42
C LYS A 171 7.24 -13.66 -3.96
N LEU A 172 7.00 -12.62 -4.75
CA LEU A 172 7.40 -11.25 -4.45
C LEU A 172 6.73 -10.76 -3.17
N VAL A 173 5.42 -10.92 -3.02
CA VAL A 173 4.73 -10.57 -1.76
C VAL A 173 5.27 -11.42 -0.60
N LYS A 174 5.57 -12.70 -0.81
CA LYS A 174 6.04 -13.57 0.29
C LYS A 174 7.46 -13.23 0.77
N HIS A 175 8.35 -12.81 -0.13
CA HIS A 175 9.79 -12.72 0.13
C HIS A 175 10.39 -11.34 -0.06
N GLY A 176 9.63 -10.39 -0.61
CA GLY A 176 10.11 -9.05 -0.92
C GLY A 176 9.17 -7.93 -0.48
N SER A 177 8.06 -8.23 0.21
CA SER A 177 7.27 -7.19 0.87
C SER A 177 7.67 -7.07 2.33
N THR A 178 7.41 -5.90 2.92
CA THR A 178 7.60 -5.60 4.34
C THR A 178 6.28 -5.23 4.99
N ASP A 179 6.21 -5.41 6.31
CA ASP A 179 5.08 -4.92 7.10
C ASP A 179 5.13 -3.39 7.08
N LEU A 180 4.08 -2.76 6.53
CA LEU A 180 3.95 -1.30 6.51
C LEU A 180 3.34 -0.82 7.82
N VAL A 181 2.17 -1.38 8.15
CA VAL A 181 1.38 -0.97 9.31
C VAL A 181 0.38 -2.08 9.65
N THR A 182 0.04 -2.21 10.93
CA THR A 182 -1.09 -3.02 11.37
C THR A 182 -2.10 -2.10 12.03
N TYR A 183 -3.31 -2.02 11.48
CA TYR A 183 -4.37 -1.26 12.12
C TYR A 183 -5.25 -2.16 13.00
N THR A 184 -5.71 -1.61 14.11
CA THR A 184 -6.69 -2.24 15.01
C THR A 184 -8.04 -1.53 14.89
N ARG A 185 -9.12 -2.31 14.83
CA ARG A 185 -10.48 -1.77 14.71
C ARG A 185 -10.85 -0.97 15.95
N VAL A 186 -11.31 0.25 15.75
CA VAL A 186 -11.86 1.09 16.83
C VAL A 186 -13.25 0.53 17.17
N ALA A 187 -13.50 0.28 18.47
CA ALA A 187 -14.81 -0.13 18.92
C ALA A 187 -15.82 0.99 18.67
N SER A 188 -16.94 0.67 18.03
CA SER A 188 -18.11 1.56 18.02
C SER A 188 -18.77 1.46 19.39
N GLU A 189 -18.78 2.55 20.16
CA GLU A 189 -19.65 2.69 21.34
C GLU A 189 -21.14 2.59 20.97
#